data_AF-A0A6L6IW54-F1
#
_entry.id   AF-A0A6L6IW54-F1
#
_cell.length_a   1.000
_cell.length_b   1.000
_cell.length_c   1.000
_cell.angle_alpha   90.00
_cell.angle_beta   90.00
_cell.angle_gamma   90.00
#
_symmetry.space_group_name_H-M   'P 1'
#
loop_
_entity.id
_entity.type
_entity.pdbx_description
1 polymer ?
#
loop_
_entity_poly.entity_id
_entity_poly.type
_entity_poly.pdbx_seq_one_letter_code
_entity_poly.pdbx_strand_id
1 'polypeptide(L)'
;MKSLSLAVLGTGLLISYATSGQEWKSECISYYQMQLPDNLVVGLYPIEGFINPAKRPESNGYFITRRFSGNGITFGDKYDKATRDTVQAQFSSFYYGNYRLGISGESDKPIDFPEYRIRRVDSINFNKNVALQKEELNSKLFNEPMSAKTEFDRKHRSVLKDYQNAFVDYDYRGYTVYINSGRRLYHFWGRNDPDTGERTQTAEAQV
;
A
#
# COMPACT_ATOMS: atom_id res chain seq x y z
N MET A 1 43.68 -49.77 34.54
CA MET A 1 42.47 -49.61 33.70
C MET A 1 41.63 -48.49 34.30
N LYS A 2 41.39 -47.41 33.56
CA LYS A 2 40.62 -46.25 34.03
C LYS A 2 39.12 -46.55 33.86
N SER A 3 38.34 -46.52 34.94
CA SER A 3 36.89 -46.52 34.86
C SER A 3 36.43 -45.14 34.40
N LEU A 4 35.97 -45.04 33.15
CA LEU A 4 35.23 -43.85 32.73
C LEU A 4 33.85 -43.89 33.38
N SER A 5 33.63 -42.96 34.30
CA SER A 5 32.38 -42.77 35.04
C SER A 5 31.20 -42.56 34.10
N LEU A 6 30.26 -43.52 34.10
CA LEU A 6 28.98 -43.48 33.40
C LEU A 6 28.07 -42.30 33.78
N ALA A 7 28.48 -41.48 34.76
CA ALA A 7 27.72 -40.35 35.28
C ALA A 7 27.59 -39.16 34.30
N VAL A 8 28.45 -39.08 33.27
CA VAL A 8 28.42 -37.98 32.29
C VAL A 8 27.34 -38.18 31.21
N LEU A 9 26.84 -39.41 31.02
CA LEU A 9 25.74 -39.67 30.08
C LEU A 9 24.36 -39.34 30.66
N GLY A 10 24.23 -39.26 32.00
CA GLY A 10 22.97 -38.92 32.66
C GLY A 10 22.61 -37.43 32.62
N THR A 11 23.60 -36.55 32.55
CA THR A 11 23.39 -35.09 32.52
C THR A 11 22.99 -34.56 31.13
N GLY A 12 23.32 -35.27 30.06
CA GLY A 12 22.91 -34.91 28.69
C GLY A 12 21.43 -35.16 28.39
N LEU A 13 20.76 -36.02 29.15
CA LEU A 13 19.35 -36.41 28.93
C LEU A 13 18.35 -35.53 29.70
N LEU A 14 18.80 -34.68 30.63
CA LEU A 14 17.93 -33.88 31.49
C LEU A 14 17.76 -32.42 31.01
N ILE A 15 18.39 -32.01 29.90
CA ILE A 15 18.38 -30.61 29.42
C ILE A 15 17.41 -30.41 28.22
N SER A 16 16.70 -31.44 27.75
CA SER A 16 15.77 -31.30 26.61
C SER A 16 14.33 -30.89 26.99
N TYR A 17 14.08 -30.43 28.22
CA TYR A 17 12.73 -30.14 28.72
C TYR A 17 12.12 -28.79 28.30
N ALA A 18 12.70 -28.08 27.33
CA ALA A 18 12.11 -26.83 26.84
C ALA A 18 12.38 -26.53 25.36
N THR A 19 12.53 -27.54 24.50
CA THR A 19 12.35 -27.35 23.06
C THR A 19 10.96 -27.81 22.68
N SER A 20 9.97 -26.94 22.85
CA SER A 20 8.72 -27.06 22.11
C SER A 20 9.06 -27.03 20.62
N GLY A 21 8.72 -28.08 19.89
CA GLY A 21 8.92 -28.10 18.44
C GLY A 21 8.23 -26.89 17.80
N GLN A 22 8.94 -26.19 16.91
CA GLN A 22 8.35 -25.11 16.13
C GLN A 22 7.15 -25.67 15.36
N GLU A 23 5.96 -25.15 15.61
CA GLU A 23 4.77 -25.55 14.85
C GLU A 23 4.84 -24.95 13.45
N TRP A 24 4.42 -25.73 12.45
CA TRP A 24 4.34 -25.33 11.05
C TRP A 24 2.89 -25.36 10.60
N LYS A 25 2.43 -24.28 9.97
CA LYS A 25 1.07 -24.14 9.45
C LYS A 25 1.10 -23.99 7.94
N SER A 26 0.09 -24.55 7.28
CA SER A 26 -0.06 -24.42 5.84
C SER A 26 -0.66 -23.05 5.53
N GLU A 27 0.07 -22.23 4.80
CA GLU A 27 -0.33 -20.89 4.40
C GLU A 27 -0.35 -20.76 2.88
N CYS A 28 -1.23 -19.89 2.39
CA CYS A 28 -1.35 -19.58 0.97
C CYS A 28 -0.80 -18.18 0.69
N ILE A 29 0.21 -18.09 -0.19
CA ILE A 29 0.78 -16.82 -0.65
C ILE A 29 0.67 -16.79 -2.17
N SER A 30 -0.18 -15.88 -2.68
CA SER A 30 -0.45 -15.78 -4.12
C SER A 30 -0.98 -17.12 -4.66
N TYR A 31 -0.33 -17.66 -5.67
CA TYR A 31 -0.68 -18.93 -6.31
C TYR A 31 -0.01 -20.15 -5.65
N TYR A 32 0.71 -19.97 -4.53
CA TYR A 32 1.47 -21.02 -3.87
C TYR A 32 0.91 -21.35 -2.49
N GLN A 33 0.94 -22.63 -2.14
CA GLN A 33 0.70 -23.12 -0.80
C GLN A 33 2.03 -23.64 -0.23
N MET A 34 2.37 -23.23 0.99
CA MET A 34 3.62 -23.63 1.64
C MET A 34 3.44 -23.76 3.15
N GLN A 35 4.28 -24.57 3.80
CA GLN A 35 4.33 -24.63 5.25
C GLN A 35 5.26 -23.54 5.78
N LEU A 36 4.77 -22.76 6.74
CA LEU A 36 5.52 -21.69 7.39
C LEU A 36 5.51 -21.89 8.91
N PRO A 37 6.57 -21.49 9.62
CA PRO A 37 6.57 -21.42 11.08
C PRO A 37 5.40 -20.56 11.57
N ASP A 38 4.71 -21.03 12.61
CA ASP A 38 3.52 -20.36 13.14
C ASP A 38 3.78 -19.03 13.85
N ASN A 39 5.05 -18.70 14.12
CA ASN A 39 5.49 -17.45 14.72
C ASN A 39 5.90 -16.38 13.69
N LEU A 40 5.73 -16.65 12.38
CA LEU A 40 5.99 -15.64 11.37
C LEU A 40 4.98 -14.51 11.44
N VAL A 41 5.49 -13.28 11.37
CA VAL A 41 4.68 -12.07 11.26
C VAL A 41 4.73 -11.59 9.81
N VAL A 42 3.58 -11.20 9.27
CA VAL A 42 3.48 -10.63 7.92
C VAL A 42 3.67 -9.11 8.02
N GLY A 43 4.63 -8.57 7.27
CA GLY A 43 4.75 -7.12 7.10
C GLY A 43 3.56 -6.59 6.30
N LEU A 44 2.88 -5.56 6.81
CA LEU A 44 1.70 -4.96 6.19
C LEU A 44 1.85 -3.45 6.10
N TYR A 45 0.93 -2.79 5.39
CA TYR A 45 0.83 -1.33 5.44
C TYR A 45 0.22 -0.92 6.79
N PRO A 46 0.85 -0.03 7.57
CA PRO A 46 0.23 0.50 8.76
C PRO A 46 -1.12 1.14 8.48
N ILE A 47 -2.13 0.79 9.26
CA ILE A 47 -3.50 1.32 9.09
C ILE A 47 -3.52 2.85 9.26
N GLU A 48 -2.77 3.38 10.23
CA GLU A 48 -2.65 4.83 10.45
C GLU A 48 -2.12 5.57 9.23
N GLY A 49 -1.23 4.95 8.46
CA GLY A 49 -0.74 5.52 7.20
C GLY A 49 -1.80 5.59 6.09
N PHE A 50 -2.97 4.99 6.27
CA PHE A 50 -4.13 5.16 5.40
C PHE A 50 -5.20 6.06 6.00
N ILE A 51 -5.57 5.85 7.27
CA ILE A 51 -6.67 6.60 7.89
C ILE A 51 -6.24 8.00 8.35
N ASN A 52 -5.01 8.15 8.86
CA ASN A 52 -4.45 9.42 9.36
C ASN A 52 -3.05 9.69 8.79
N PRO A 53 -2.91 9.79 7.46
CA PRO A 53 -1.61 9.96 6.86
C PRO A 53 -1.05 11.35 7.18
N ALA A 54 0.23 11.39 7.58
CA ALA A 54 0.91 12.66 7.85
C ALA A 54 0.96 13.52 6.57
N LYS A 55 0.78 14.84 6.71
CA LYS A 55 0.99 15.76 5.59
C LYS A 55 2.45 15.74 5.16
N ARG A 56 2.68 15.85 3.85
CA ARG A 56 4.05 15.96 3.33
C ARG A 56 4.57 17.37 3.60
N PRO A 57 5.74 17.54 4.25
CA PRO A 57 6.32 18.87 4.44
C PRO A 57 6.73 19.48 3.10
N GLU A 58 6.65 20.80 3.01
CA GLU A 58 7.27 21.55 1.92
C GLU A 58 8.79 21.33 1.99
N SER A 59 9.39 20.91 0.87
CA SER A 59 10.85 20.82 0.77
C SER A 59 11.37 22.03 0.02
N ASN A 60 12.44 22.64 0.52
CA ASN A 60 13.09 23.81 -0.06
C ASN A 60 13.28 23.66 -1.59
N GLY A 61 12.43 24.34 -2.37
CA GLY A 61 12.54 24.48 -3.82
C GLY A 61 11.84 23.44 -4.69
N TYR A 62 11.15 22.43 -4.15
CA TYR A 62 10.38 21.46 -4.95
C TYR A 62 8.88 21.61 -4.72
N PHE A 63 8.09 21.47 -5.80
CA PHE A 63 6.64 21.32 -5.69
C PHE A 63 6.30 20.11 -4.82
N ILE A 64 5.40 20.29 -3.86
CA ILE A 64 4.78 19.15 -3.20
C ILE A 64 4.01 18.37 -4.27
N THR A 65 4.52 17.21 -4.65
CA THR A 65 3.90 16.33 -5.66
C THR A 65 2.80 15.43 -5.09
N ARG A 66 2.63 15.40 -3.76
CA ARG A 66 1.63 14.58 -3.05
C ARG A 66 1.21 15.24 -1.75
N ARG A 67 -0.09 15.26 -1.46
CA ARG A 67 -0.67 15.85 -0.24
C ARG A 67 -0.14 15.23 1.05
N PHE A 68 -0.03 13.90 1.05
CA PHE A 68 0.33 13.11 2.21
C PHE A 68 1.65 12.36 1.99
N SER A 69 2.32 12.07 3.10
CA SER A 69 3.50 11.21 3.15
C SER A 69 3.17 9.80 2.65
N GLY A 70 4.14 9.17 2.01
CA GLY A 70 3.95 7.80 1.50
C GLY A 70 3.79 6.81 2.65
N ASN A 71 2.90 5.84 2.47
CA ASN A 71 2.81 4.65 3.31
C ASN A 71 3.55 3.49 2.63
N GLY A 72 3.98 2.50 3.41
CA GLY A 72 4.70 1.34 2.90
C GLY A 72 4.62 0.16 3.86
N ILE A 73 5.09 -0.99 3.38
CA ILE A 73 5.09 -2.23 4.16
C ILE A 73 6.16 -2.15 5.25
N THR A 74 5.76 -2.44 6.50
CA THR A 74 6.63 -2.47 7.68
C THR A 74 6.10 -3.52 8.66
N PHE A 75 6.95 -3.94 9.58
CA PHE A 75 6.54 -4.76 10.73
C PHE A 75 6.02 -3.92 11.91
N GLY A 76 6.26 -2.61 11.90
CA GLY A 76 5.83 -1.68 12.95
C GLY A 76 4.55 -0.91 12.62
N ASP A 77 4.07 -0.13 13.59
CA ASP A 77 2.81 0.63 13.49
C ASP A 77 2.90 1.90 12.65
N LYS A 78 4.12 2.28 12.24
CA LYS A 78 4.38 3.47 11.42
C LYS A 78 5.38 3.14 10.33
N TYR A 79 5.15 3.73 9.16
CA TYR A 79 6.08 3.63 8.06
C TYR A 79 7.07 4.80 8.10
N ASP A 80 8.35 4.48 8.32
CA ASP A 80 9.45 5.43 8.24
C ASP A 80 10.64 4.76 7.54
N LYS A 81 10.97 5.23 6.34
CA LYS A 81 12.07 4.67 5.52
C LYS A 81 13.43 4.66 6.21
N ALA A 82 13.62 5.46 7.26
CA ALA A 82 14.86 5.52 8.02
C ALA A 82 14.96 4.45 9.12
N THR A 83 13.85 3.78 9.48
CA THR A 83 13.85 2.79 10.56
C THR A 83 14.16 1.39 10.06
N ARG A 84 14.76 0.57 10.94
CA ARG A 84 15.08 -0.84 10.68
C ARG A 84 13.83 -1.72 10.49
N ASP A 85 12.68 -1.24 10.94
CA ASP A 85 11.40 -1.96 10.85
C ASP A 85 10.77 -1.84 9.45
N THR A 86 11.24 -0.88 8.64
CA THR A 86 10.85 -0.86 7.24
C THR A 86 11.52 -2.01 6.51
N VAL A 87 10.66 -2.88 5.97
CA VAL A 87 11.11 -3.90 5.03
C VAL A 87 11.79 -3.16 3.89
N GLN A 88 13.05 -3.50 3.57
CA GLN A 88 13.65 -3.15 2.29
C GLN A 88 12.88 -3.92 1.20
N ALA A 89 11.67 -3.45 0.94
CA ALA A 89 10.67 -3.98 0.04
C ALA A 89 11.06 -3.72 -1.42
N GLN A 90 12.34 -3.88 -1.77
CA GLN A 90 12.79 -3.77 -3.17
C GLN A 90 12.11 -4.81 -4.06
N PHE A 91 11.45 -5.84 -3.50
CA PHE A 91 10.79 -6.91 -4.26
C PHE A 91 9.36 -7.30 -3.80
N SER A 92 8.75 -6.65 -2.81
CA SER A 92 7.48 -7.14 -2.22
C SER A 92 6.22 -6.41 -2.70
N SER A 93 6.11 -6.15 -3.99
CA SER A 93 4.80 -5.80 -4.56
C SER A 93 4.04 -7.09 -4.88
N PHE A 94 2.98 -7.35 -4.13
CA PHE A 94 2.07 -8.44 -4.42
C PHE A 94 1.15 -8.04 -5.56
N TYR A 95 1.04 -8.88 -6.59
CA TYR A 95 0.13 -8.65 -7.71
C TYR A 95 -0.91 -9.77 -7.78
N TYR A 96 -2.17 -9.38 -7.95
CA TYR A 96 -3.27 -10.26 -8.31
C TYR A 96 -3.78 -9.84 -9.69
N GLY A 97 -3.50 -10.65 -10.72
CA GLY A 97 -3.66 -10.24 -12.11
C GLY A 97 -2.88 -8.95 -12.41
N ASN A 98 -3.58 -7.92 -12.91
CA ASN A 98 -3.01 -6.61 -13.23
C ASN A 98 -3.05 -5.61 -12.06
N TYR A 99 -3.41 -6.05 -10.86
CA TYR A 99 -3.55 -5.18 -9.70
C TYR A 99 -2.42 -5.39 -8.72
N ARG A 100 -1.73 -4.31 -8.36
CA ARG A 100 -0.89 -4.30 -7.17
C ARG A 100 -1.80 -4.24 -5.95
N LEU A 101 -1.61 -5.16 -5.02
CA LEU A 101 -2.41 -5.26 -3.81
C LEU A 101 -1.73 -4.51 -2.65
N GLY A 102 -2.52 -3.75 -1.92
CA GLY A 102 -2.17 -3.18 -0.62
C GLY A 102 -3.11 -3.71 0.43
N ILE A 103 -2.56 -4.29 1.50
CA ILE A 103 -3.35 -4.78 2.63
C ILE A 103 -2.86 -4.04 3.88
N SER A 104 -3.78 -3.42 4.61
CA SER A 104 -3.46 -2.77 5.87
C SER A 104 -3.31 -3.77 7.01
N GLY A 105 -2.59 -3.36 8.06
CA GLY A 105 -2.79 -3.88 9.41
C GLY A 105 -4.26 -3.76 9.84
N GLU A 106 -4.64 -4.52 10.86
CA GLU A 106 -5.97 -4.42 11.43
C GLU A 106 -6.12 -3.13 12.22
N SER A 107 -7.30 -2.51 12.14
CA SER A 107 -7.63 -1.38 13.00
C SER A 107 -8.22 -1.88 14.32
N ASP A 108 -7.76 -1.29 15.42
CA ASP A 108 -8.35 -1.54 16.74
C ASP A 108 -9.80 -1.04 16.84
N LYS A 109 -10.16 -0.08 15.98
CA LYS A 109 -11.48 0.58 15.97
C LYS A 109 -12.18 0.36 14.62
N PRO A 110 -13.51 0.50 14.56
CA PRO A 110 -14.21 0.60 13.29
C PRO A 110 -13.61 1.72 12.44
N ILE A 111 -13.32 1.40 11.17
CA ILE A 111 -12.76 2.37 10.22
C ILE A 111 -13.90 3.29 9.77
N ASP A 112 -13.72 4.60 9.98
CA ASP A 112 -14.57 5.62 9.38
C ASP A 112 -14.26 5.72 7.87
N PHE A 113 -14.93 4.84 7.11
CA PHE A 113 -14.73 4.74 5.67
C PHE A 113 -15.22 5.97 4.89
N PRO A 114 -16.34 6.63 5.27
CA PRO A 114 -16.71 7.94 4.72
C PRO A 114 -15.60 9.00 4.87
N GLU A 115 -15.01 9.14 6.05
CA GLU A 115 -13.90 10.08 6.29
C GLU A 115 -12.65 9.69 5.48
N TYR A 116 -12.33 8.39 5.41
CA TYR A 116 -11.26 7.89 4.57
C TYR A 116 -11.46 8.28 3.09
N ARG A 117 -12.69 8.13 2.57
CA ARG A 117 -13.05 8.52 1.20
C ARG A 117 -12.87 10.03 0.97
N ILE A 118 -13.30 10.87 1.91
CA ILE A 118 -13.12 12.34 1.83
C ILE A 118 -11.64 12.68 1.69
N ARG A 119 -10.75 12.03 2.47
CA ARG A 119 -9.30 12.24 2.38
C ARG A 119 -8.72 11.78 1.04
N ARG A 120 -9.24 10.71 0.45
CA ARG A 120 -8.85 10.28 -0.89
C ARG A 120 -9.25 11.31 -1.95
N VAL A 121 -10.46 11.87 -1.85
CA VAL A 121 -10.91 12.95 -2.74
C VAL A 121 -10.03 14.20 -2.60
N ASP A 122 -9.70 14.62 -1.38
CA ASP A 122 -8.75 15.74 -1.14
C ASP A 122 -7.41 15.47 -1.82
N SER A 123 -6.87 14.26 -1.67
CA SER A 123 -5.60 13.90 -2.30
C SER A 123 -5.66 13.90 -3.84
N ILE A 124 -6.77 13.46 -4.43
CA ILE A 124 -6.98 13.48 -5.89
C ILE A 124 -7.00 14.93 -6.40
N ASN A 125 -7.82 15.78 -5.77
CA ASN A 125 -7.95 17.19 -6.13
C ASN A 125 -6.63 17.95 -5.95
N PHE A 126 -5.90 17.67 -4.87
CA PHE A 126 -4.57 18.23 -4.66
C PHE A 126 -3.62 17.87 -5.80
N ASN A 127 -3.56 16.60 -6.20
CA ASN A 127 -2.67 16.16 -7.28
C ASN A 127 -3.05 16.80 -8.63
N LYS A 128 -4.34 16.97 -8.91
CA LYS A 128 -4.83 17.69 -10.10
C LYS A 128 -4.35 19.15 -10.09
N ASN A 129 -4.49 19.85 -8.97
CA ASN A 129 -4.05 21.25 -8.86
C ASN A 129 -2.54 21.40 -9.02
N VAL A 130 -1.75 20.49 -8.45
CA VAL A 130 -0.29 20.47 -8.63
C VAL A 130 0.09 20.23 -10.09
N ALA A 131 -0.61 19.34 -10.80
CA ALA A 131 -0.38 19.12 -12.23
C ALA A 131 -0.63 20.39 -13.04
N LEU A 132 -1.69 21.14 -12.73
CA LEU A 132 -2.00 22.42 -13.38
C LEU A 132 -0.90 23.46 -13.12
N GLN A 133 -0.50 23.62 -11.85
CA GLN A 133 0.58 24.55 -11.47
C GLN A 133 1.90 24.21 -12.16
N LYS A 134 2.17 22.92 -12.40
CA LYS A 134 3.36 22.48 -13.12
C LYS A 134 3.29 22.86 -14.60
N GLU A 135 2.15 22.68 -15.28
CA GLU A 135 1.99 23.15 -16.67
C GLU A 135 2.12 24.68 -16.75
N GLU A 136 1.54 25.43 -15.81
CA GLU A 136 1.67 26.89 -15.75
C GLU A 136 3.12 27.34 -15.55
N LEU A 137 3.88 26.67 -14.68
CA LEU A 137 5.29 26.97 -14.48
C LEU A 137 6.10 26.66 -15.74
N ASN A 138 5.91 25.48 -16.33
CA ASN A 138 6.62 25.09 -17.53
C ASN A 138 6.34 26.04 -18.70
N SER A 139 5.10 26.51 -18.81
CA SER A 139 4.73 27.51 -19.80
C SER A 139 5.49 28.82 -19.60
N LYS A 140 5.67 29.26 -18.34
CA LYS A 140 6.42 30.48 -18.00
C LYS A 140 7.93 30.34 -18.17
N LEU A 141 8.51 29.21 -17.80
CA LEU A 141 9.97 29.00 -17.78
C LEU A 141 10.54 28.49 -19.10
N PHE A 142 9.78 27.68 -19.83
CA PHE A 142 10.25 26.95 -21.00
C PHE A 142 9.41 27.21 -22.26
N ASN A 143 8.42 28.12 -22.20
CA ASN A 143 7.47 28.38 -23.29
C ASN A 143 6.75 27.13 -23.78
N GLU A 144 6.57 26.12 -22.91
CA GLU A 144 5.78 24.94 -23.23
C GLU A 144 4.29 25.32 -23.33
N PRO A 145 3.57 24.90 -24.38
CA PRO A 145 2.14 25.15 -24.48
C PRO A 145 1.41 24.37 -23.38
N MET A 146 0.50 25.07 -22.67
CA MET A 146 -0.40 24.39 -21.74
C MET A 146 -1.34 23.44 -22.49
N SER A 147 -1.73 22.35 -21.84
CA SER A 147 -2.75 21.46 -22.38
C SER A 147 -4.07 22.21 -22.56
N ALA A 148 -4.79 21.91 -23.64
CA ALA A 148 -6.18 22.35 -23.75
C ALA A 148 -6.98 21.79 -22.55
N LYS A 149 -7.93 22.57 -22.00
CA LYS A 149 -8.69 22.19 -20.80
C LYS A 149 -9.29 20.78 -20.89
N THR A 150 -9.80 20.40 -22.07
CA THR A 150 -10.37 19.07 -22.31
C THR A 150 -9.34 17.94 -22.20
N GLU A 151 -8.12 18.17 -22.69
CA GLU A 151 -7.03 17.18 -22.60
C GLU A 151 -6.45 17.13 -21.19
N PHE A 152 -6.35 18.26 -20.51
CA PHE A 152 -5.97 18.32 -19.10
C PHE A 152 -6.96 17.56 -18.22
N ASP A 153 -8.26 17.84 -18.39
CA ASP A 153 -9.32 17.13 -17.67
C ASP A 153 -9.35 15.64 -18.02
N ARG A 154 -9.09 15.24 -19.28
CA ARG A 154 -8.96 13.82 -19.65
C ARG A 154 -7.91 13.12 -18.81
N LYS A 155 -6.73 13.73 -18.61
CA LYS A 155 -5.59 13.15 -17.88
C LYS A 155 -5.65 13.28 -16.35
N HIS A 156 -6.45 14.20 -15.82
CA HIS A 156 -6.38 14.53 -14.39
C HIS A 156 -7.71 14.50 -13.66
N ARG A 157 -8.82 14.24 -14.35
CA ARG A 157 -10.12 14.02 -13.72
C ARG A 157 -10.25 12.56 -13.27
N SER A 158 -10.81 12.39 -12.09
CA SER A 158 -11.25 11.10 -11.56
C SER A 158 -12.77 11.03 -11.50
N VAL A 159 -13.33 9.83 -11.66
CA VAL A 159 -14.73 9.50 -11.38
C VAL A 159 -14.76 8.51 -10.21
N LEU A 160 -15.49 8.85 -9.15
CA LEU A 160 -15.64 7.99 -7.97
C LEU A 160 -16.98 7.29 -8.01
N LYS A 161 -16.98 5.96 -7.84
CA LYS A 161 -18.20 5.14 -7.71
C LYS A 161 -18.21 4.43 -6.37
N ASP A 162 -19.34 4.51 -5.68
CA ASP A 162 -19.52 3.94 -4.35
C ASP A 162 -20.24 2.59 -4.40
N TYR A 163 -19.84 1.69 -3.50
CA TYR A 163 -20.39 0.37 -3.27
C TYR A 163 -20.55 0.17 -1.75
N GLN A 164 -21.24 -0.89 -1.32
CA GLN A 164 -21.63 -1.10 0.08
C GLN A 164 -20.45 -0.97 1.08
N ASN A 165 -19.31 -1.57 0.76
CA ASN A 165 -18.11 -1.53 1.61
C ASN A 165 -16.85 -1.17 0.80
N ALA A 166 -17.04 -0.52 -0.35
CA ALA A 166 -15.95 -0.20 -1.26
C ALA A 166 -16.24 1.08 -2.04
N PHE A 167 -15.21 1.69 -2.59
CA PHE A 167 -15.37 2.67 -3.66
C PHE A 167 -14.26 2.49 -4.70
N VAL A 168 -14.52 2.93 -5.91
CA VAL A 168 -13.60 2.82 -7.03
C VAL A 168 -13.30 4.21 -7.57
N ASP A 169 -12.02 4.52 -7.71
CA ASP A 169 -11.49 5.71 -8.37
C ASP A 169 -11.09 5.34 -9.79
N TYR A 170 -11.84 5.84 -10.77
CA TYR A 170 -11.53 5.70 -12.18
C TYR A 170 -10.76 6.92 -12.65
N ASP A 171 -9.56 6.71 -13.18
CA ASP A 171 -8.76 7.74 -13.84
C ASP A 171 -8.48 7.34 -15.29
N TYR A 172 -7.68 8.13 -16.00
CA TYR A 172 -7.37 7.88 -17.41
C TYR A 172 -6.43 6.69 -17.65
N ARG A 173 -5.82 6.14 -16.60
CA ARG A 173 -4.88 5.01 -16.66
C ARG A 173 -5.52 3.70 -16.21
N GLY A 174 -6.70 3.76 -15.59
CA GLY A 174 -7.43 2.59 -15.15
C GLY A 174 -8.32 2.91 -13.97
N TYR A 175 -8.33 2.01 -13.00
CA TYR A 175 -9.06 2.21 -11.77
C TYR A 175 -8.32 1.67 -10.55
N THR A 176 -8.58 2.28 -9.41
CA THR A 176 -8.15 1.81 -8.09
C THR A 176 -9.37 1.45 -7.26
N VAL A 177 -9.41 0.22 -6.74
CA VAL A 177 -10.48 -0.25 -5.84
C VAL A 177 -10.03 -0.10 -4.39
N TYR A 178 -10.90 0.47 -3.55
CA TYR A 178 -10.72 0.63 -2.12
C TYR A 178 -11.80 -0.17 -1.40
N ILE A 179 -11.43 -1.12 -0.54
CA ILE A 179 -12.38 -1.98 0.19
C ILE A 179 -12.14 -1.86 1.69
N ASN A 180 -13.21 -1.71 2.45
CA ASN A 180 -13.22 -1.87 3.90
C ASN A 180 -13.82 -3.24 4.26
N SER A 181 -13.03 -4.12 4.85
CA SER A 181 -13.50 -5.45 5.27
C SER A 181 -12.70 -5.95 6.45
N GLY A 182 -13.36 -6.56 7.43
CA GLY A 182 -12.69 -7.18 8.59
C GLY A 182 -11.74 -6.23 9.33
N ARG A 183 -12.12 -4.95 9.51
CA ARG A 183 -11.30 -3.89 10.11
C ARG A 183 -9.97 -3.63 9.39
N ARG A 184 -9.91 -3.93 8.09
CA ARG A 184 -8.75 -3.69 7.22
C ARG A 184 -9.17 -2.92 5.97
N LEU A 185 -8.21 -2.18 5.42
CA LEU A 185 -8.29 -1.58 4.10
C LEU A 185 -7.53 -2.43 3.10
N TYR A 186 -8.20 -2.72 1.97
CA TYR A 186 -7.61 -3.39 0.83
C TYR A 186 -7.63 -2.46 -0.36
N HIS A 187 -6.46 -2.29 -0.99
CA HIS A 187 -6.29 -1.46 -2.17
C HIS A 187 -5.86 -2.32 -3.34
N PHE A 188 -6.56 -2.16 -4.47
CA PHE A 188 -6.17 -2.76 -5.74
C PHE A 188 -5.79 -1.62 -6.66
N TRP A 189 -4.50 -1.33 -6.72
CA TRP A 189 -3.98 -0.33 -7.65
C TRP A 189 -3.80 -0.99 -9.00
N GLY A 190 -4.57 -0.55 -10.01
CA GLY A 190 -4.31 -0.94 -11.39
C GLY A 190 -2.85 -0.66 -11.76
N ARG A 191 -2.25 -1.55 -12.56
CA ARG A 191 -0.95 -1.27 -13.16
C ARG A 191 -1.07 0.04 -13.94
N ASN A 192 -0.08 0.91 -13.81
CA ASN A 192 0.01 2.08 -14.70
C ASN A 192 0.28 1.54 -16.10
N ASP A 193 -0.78 1.28 -16.86
CA ASP A 193 -0.64 0.94 -18.26
C ASP A 193 -0.26 2.20 -19.05
N PRO A 194 0.50 2.07 -20.14
CA PRO A 194 0.75 3.18 -21.05
C PRO A 194 -0.59 3.79 -21.49
N ASP A 195 -0.64 5.11 -21.72
CA ASP A 195 -1.84 5.75 -22.26
C ASP A 195 -2.20 5.07 -23.59
N THR A 196 -3.29 4.29 -23.57
CA THR A 196 -3.77 3.55 -24.73
C THR A 196 -4.54 4.45 -25.70
N GLY A 197 -4.76 5.73 -25.34
CA GLY A 197 -5.65 6.64 -26.05
C GLY A 197 -7.13 6.31 -25.86
N GLU A 198 -7.45 5.29 -25.04
CA GLU A 198 -8.80 4.82 -24.81
C GLU A 198 -9.56 5.81 -23.90
N ARG A 199 -10.72 6.27 -24.37
CA ARG A 199 -11.50 7.36 -23.75
C ARG A 199 -12.64 6.87 -22.85
N THR A 200 -12.75 5.57 -22.65
CA THR A 200 -13.91 4.89 -22.05
C THR A 200 -13.85 4.83 -20.53
N GLN A 201 -12.66 4.93 -19.93
CA GLN A 201 -12.46 4.68 -18.50
C GLN A 201 -13.00 5.79 -17.59
N THR A 202 -13.04 7.03 -18.09
CA THR A 202 -13.59 8.20 -17.36
C THR A 202 -14.94 8.66 -17.90
N ALA A 203 -15.56 7.88 -18.80
CA ALA A 203 -16.92 8.16 -19.24
C ALA A 203 -17.89 7.85 -18.08
N GLU A 204 -18.77 8.81 -17.75
CA GLU A 204 -19.81 8.66 -16.74
C GLU A 204 -20.74 7.44 -17.00
N ALA A 205 -20.71 6.89 -18.22
CA ALA A 205 -21.43 5.71 -18.65
C ALA A 205 -20.58 4.43 -18.56
N GLN A 206 -20.37 3.92 -17.35
CA GLN A 206 -20.22 2.48 -17.15
C GLN A 206 -21.29 2.08 -16.15
N VAL A 207 -22.38 1.53 -16.69
CA VAL A 207 -23.52 0.95 -15.97
C VAL A 207 -23.09 -0.38 -15.34
#